data_AF-A0A926K4I7-F1
#
_entry.id   AF-A0A926K4I7-F1
#
_cell.length_a   1.000
_cell.length_b   1.000
_cell.length_c   1.000
_cell.angle_alpha   90.00
_cell.angle_beta   90.00
_cell.angle_gamma   90.00
#
_symmetry.space_group_name_H-M   'P 1'
#
loop_
_entity.id
_entity.type
_entity.pdbx_description
1 polymer ?
#
loop_
_entity_poly.entity_id
_entity_poly.type
_entity_poly.pdbx_seq_one_letter_code
_entity_poly.pdbx_strand_id
1 'polypeptide(L)'
;MTRNTRSSVALMAAVVLGLAGCASSTPNRAGGRGLQEVTVLEIAQLNDVAPTQVRAYAAEVEKQSHGSLSLDFNDNWHKGEIDFEKHTLEDVTSGRMPGAWVGVRALDLIGVTSFQPLVAPLLVDSQAMQERIFSEGIPLEMAGGLEGHGLVAVAVLPGPMRKVLGVRKPFRERADFRDSDLGIQGGEIPEATAIALGATFTRMPSGASLAGADAYEQQVENVFGTFYGLEAKYVTANVNLWPQVMVVVLNEASYRALTDAQREVLRTAATNSVPAALAATRRQEDAAVAKLCEQQVAFPLSSDLQLAALRHIVQTVYDEIADNPDNARMLDRLTVLRAAVAAPPDVSTCPSPRPDDGRGSFPEGTYDMVLANDLRSQCTDGSAQGTPGRQSWFSLEVRGDRVTMRQRIDSQTAPEQVGHDMVYRTMRDQVEVGNLTARWSFDGTALRLSDMSGGSCGDAVIWTTNPWVLRSGPVHPVASVVPEGTYETVLSTDDRHLCDGQPEEVYLNPWPEPPPTWYVTFTLEGGAVREYESEVSPAASGILGWVGSYRVYGNTFELTDLTLVQHMPPVPAHRDLLTATFTFDGTTLTLTPVGSWPCESRVLWTLHPWTLTRKAP
;
A
#
# COMPACT_ATOMS: atom_id res chain seq x y z
N MET A 1 -50.28 61.33 -37.78
CA MET A 1 -48.83 61.52 -37.62
C MET A 1 -48.12 60.46 -38.46
N THR A 2 -47.34 60.95 -39.44
CA THR A 2 -46.21 60.31 -40.17
C THR A 2 -46.33 58.82 -40.54
N ARG A 3 -46.71 58.51 -41.79
CA ARG A 3 -45.88 58.34 -43.02
C ARG A 3 -45.25 56.93 -43.11
N ASN A 4 -45.78 56.06 -43.98
CA ASN A 4 -45.42 55.87 -45.41
C ASN A 4 -44.20 54.94 -45.57
N THR A 5 -44.31 53.68 -46.01
CA THR A 5 -44.72 53.07 -47.31
C THR A 5 -43.51 52.54 -48.08
N ARG A 6 -43.68 51.30 -48.57
CA ARG A 6 -43.24 50.74 -49.88
C ARG A 6 -41.79 50.25 -49.97
N SER A 7 -41.59 48.94 -50.16
CA SER A 7 -41.52 48.23 -51.46
C SER A 7 -40.06 48.17 -51.94
N SER A 8 -39.51 47.17 -52.62
CA SER A 8 -39.96 45.88 -53.18
C SER A 8 -38.74 45.32 -53.94
N VAL A 9 -38.61 43.98 -54.05
CA VAL A 9 -38.21 43.23 -55.27
C VAL A 9 -36.71 43.30 -55.68
N ALA A 10 -35.96 42.19 -55.67
CA ALA A 10 -35.61 41.26 -56.80
C ALA A 10 -34.06 41.12 -56.85
N LEU A 11 -33.36 40.12 -57.42
CA LEU A 11 -33.63 38.96 -58.27
C LEU A 11 -32.38 38.04 -58.20
N MET A 12 -32.54 36.74 -58.50
CA MET A 12 -31.73 35.81 -59.34
C MET A 12 -30.28 36.19 -59.74
N ALA A 13 -29.30 35.31 -60.00
CA ALA A 13 -29.23 33.88 -60.29
C ALA A 13 -27.74 33.43 -60.37
N ALA A 14 -27.46 32.21 -59.92
CA ALA A 14 -26.78 31.10 -60.63
C ALA A 14 -25.42 31.32 -61.34
N VAL A 15 -24.43 30.46 -61.02
CA VAL A 15 -23.68 29.61 -61.99
C VAL A 15 -23.09 28.40 -61.25
N VAL A 16 -23.39 27.22 -61.78
CA VAL A 16 -22.78 25.91 -61.50
C VAL A 16 -21.51 25.77 -62.34
N LEU A 17 -20.40 25.28 -61.77
CA LEU A 17 -19.33 24.62 -62.53
C LEU A 17 -18.71 23.52 -61.65
N GLY A 18 -18.95 22.26 -62.04
CA GLY A 18 -18.21 21.11 -61.54
C GLY A 18 -16.90 20.92 -62.31
N LEU A 19 -15.87 20.44 -61.61
CA LEU A 19 -14.71 19.79 -62.22
C LEU A 19 -14.39 18.54 -61.41
N ALA A 20 -14.52 17.40 -62.07
CA ALA A 20 -13.85 16.17 -61.68
C ALA A 20 -12.34 16.31 -61.94
N GLY A 21 -11.52 15.84 -60.99
CA GLY A 21 -10.08 15.73 -61.15
C GLY A 21 -9.53 14.64 -60.23
N CYS A 22 -9.15 13.50 -60.80
CA CYS A 22 -8.42 12.45 -60.11
C CYS A 22 -6.93 12.81 -59.98
N ALA A 23 -6.34 12.36 -58.85
CA ALA A 23 -4.94 12.00 -58.64
C ALA A 23 -3.84 13.07 -58.82
N SER A 24 -3.26 13.54 -57.71
CA SER A 24 -1.87 13.19 -57.30
C SER A 24 -1.42 14.01 -56.10
N SER A 25 -0.95 13.29 -55.08
CA SER A 25 -0.10 13.67 -53.93
C SER A 25 0.48 15.08 -53.87
N THR A 26 0.04 15.85 -52.87
CA THR A 26 0.90 16.77 -52.12
C THR A 26 0.76 16.47 -50.62
N PRO A 27 1.87 16.18 -49.92
CA PRO A 27 1.82 15.94 -48.48
C PRO A 27 1.60 17.27 -47.78
N ASN A 28 0.42 17.46 -47.21
CA ASN A 28 0.20 18.56 -46.27
C ASN A 28 1.04 18.30 -45.01
N ARG A 29 2.21 18.94 -44.95
CA ARG A 29 2.96 19.16 -43.71
C ARG A 29 2.21 20.18 -42.85
N ALA A 30 1.20 19.69 -42.14
CA ALA A 30 0.66 20.36 -40.96
C ALA A 30 0.87 19.41 -39.79
N GLY A 31 1.95 19.64 -39.03
CA GLY A 31 2.30 18.86 -37.85
C GLY A 31 1.35 19.14 -36.70
N GLY A 32 0.14 18.60 -36.76
CA GLY A 32 -0.56 18.18 -35.56
C GLY A 32 -0.12 16.76 -35.25
N ARG A 33 0.40 16.49 -34.05
CA ARG A 33 0.44 15.11 -33.56
C ARG A 33 -0.97 14.57 -33.73
N GLY A 34 -1.17 13.61 -34.63
CA GLY A 34 -2.47 12.99 -34.83
C GLY A 34 -2.99 12.55 -33.47
N LEU A 35 -4.25 12.86 -33.16
CA LEU A 35 -4.91 12.28 -32.00
C LEU A 35 -4.76 10.77 -32.14
N GLN A 36 -3.93 10.18 -31.28
CA GLN A 36 -3.74 8.74 -31.26
C GLN A 36 -5.09 8.12 -30.92
N GLU A 37 -5.58 7.23 -31.77
CA GLU A 37 -6.83 6.52 -31.50
C GLU A 37 -6.63 5.68 -30.23
N VAL A 38 -7.37 6.00 -29.17
CA VAL A 38 -7.29 5.32 -27.88
C VAL A 38 -8.33 4.21 -27.86
N THR A 39 -7.87 2.97 -27.71
CA THR A 39 -8.77 1.85 -27.43
C THR A 39 -9.05 1.83 -25.93
N VAL A 40 -10.33 1.88 -25.56
CA VAL A 40 -10.78 1.82 -24.18
C VAL A 40 -11.45 0.47 -23.95
N LEU A 41 -10.96 -0.26 -22.95
CA LEU A 41 -11.57 -1.51 -22.49
C LEU A 41 -12.40 -1.23 -21.27
N GLU A 42 -13.72 -1.38 -21.39
CA GLU A 42 -14.63 -1.24 -20.26
C GLU A 42 -14.57 -2.49 -19.37
N ILE A 43 -14.30 -2.29 -18.07
CA ILE A 43 -14.08 -3.32 -17.07
C ILE A 43 -15.12 -3.12 -15.95
N ALA A 44 -16.04 -4.07 -15.79
CA ALA A 44 -17.01 -4.03 -14.70
C ALA A 44 -16.30 -4.18 -13.35
N GLN A 45 -16.76 -3.39 -12.37
CA GLN A 45 -16.32 -3.49 -11.00
C GLN A 45 -17.43 -3.21 -9.99
N LEU A 46 -17.32 -3.85 -8.82
CA LEU A 46 -18.30 -3.70 -7.75
C LEU A 46 -18.26 -2.32 -7.08
N ASN A 47 -17.07 -1.79 -6.84
CA ASN A 47 -16.86 -0.57 -6.05
C ASN A 47 -16.57 0.64 -6.95
N ASP A 48 -16.56 1.83 -6.37
CA ASP A 48 -16.16 3.10 -6.99
C ASP A 48 -14.64 3.23 -7.18
N VAL A 49 -13.86 2.35 -6.55
CA VAL A 49 -12.40 2.32 -6.68
C VAL A 49 -11.91 0.89 -6.88
N ALA A 50 -11.22 0.65 -7.99
CA ALA A 50 -10.60 -0.64 -8.28
C ALA A 50 -9.50 -0.96 -7.25
N PRO A 51 -9.30 -2.24 -6.88
CA PRO A 51 -8.22 -2.66 -5.99
C PRO A 51 -6.85 -2.16 -6.48
N THR A 52 -5.95 -1.87 -5.55
CA THR A 52 -4.63 -1.28 -5.88
C THR A 52 -3.82 -2.15 -6.85
N GLN A 53 -4.00 -3.47 -6.79
CA GLN A 53 -3.40 -4.47 -7.66
C GLN A 53 -3.92 -4.34 -9.09
N VAL A 54 -5.24 -4.22 -9.27
CA VAL A 54 -5.88 -4.01 -10.58
C VAL A 54 -5.48 -2.64 -11.16
N ARG A 55 -5.38 -1.60 -10.32
CA ARG A 55 -4.88 -0.28 -10.77
C ARG A 55 -3.41 -0.31 -11.17
N ALA A 56 -2.57 -1.12 -10.49
CA ALA A 56 -1.18 -1.29 -10.88
C ALA A 56 -1.07 -1.95 -12.28
N TYR A 57 -1.95 -2.90 -12.59
CA TYR A 57 -2.08 -3.45 -13.93
C TYR A 57 -2.54 -2.40 -14.94
N ALA A 58 -3.62 -1.66 -14.65
CA ALA A 58 -4.12 -0.59 -15.54
C ALA A 58 -3.04 0.46 -15.86
N ALA A 59 -2.28 0.90 -14.85
CA ALA A 59 -1.17 1.85 -15.03
C ALA A 59 -0.06 1.29 -15.91
N GLU A 60 0.25 -0.01 -15.79
CA GLU A 60 1.25 -0.65 -16.64
C GLU A 60 0.73 -0.84 -18.08
N VAL A 61 -0.57 -1.09 -18.29
CA VAL A 61 -1.19 -1.11 -19.63
C VAL A 61 -1.07 0.25 -20.32
N GLU A 62 -1.37 1.34 -19.61
CA GLU A 62 -1.23 2.70 -20.15
C GLU A 62 0.23 3.03 -20.48
N LYS A 63 1.16 2.65 -19.59
CA LYS A 63 2.59 2.85 -19.79
C LYS A 63 3.13 2.09 -20.99
N GLN A 64 2.81 0.81 -21.12
CA GLN A 64 3.29 -0.06 -22.21
C GLN A 64 2.66 0.31 -23.56
N SER A 65 1.43 0.82 -23.55
CA SER A 65 0.73 1.28 -24.77
C SER A 65 1.04 2.73 -25.16
N HIS A 66 1.80 3.46 -24.33
CA HIS A 66 1.96 4.91 -24.44
C HIS A 66 0.61 5.66 -24.51
N GLY A 67 -0.38 5.17 -23.76
CA GLY A 67 -1.73 5.75 -23.71
C GLY A 67 -2.66 5.36 -24.87
N SER A 68 -2.26 4.46 -25.78
CA SER A 68 -3.15 3.97 -26.85
C SER A 68 -4.13 2.88 -26.39
N LEU A 69 -3.93 2.33 -25.19
CA LEU A 69 -4.81 1.37 -24.55
C LEU A 69 -5.02 1.79 -23.10
N SER A 70 -6.27 1.88 -22.66
CA SER A 70 -6.63 2.18 -21.27
C SER A 70 -7.78 1.29 -20.81
N LEU A 71 -7.85 1.07 -19.49
CA LEU A 71 -8.93 0.34 -18.83
C LEU A 71 -9.85 1.37 -18.16
N ASP A 72 -11.11 1.39 -18.58
CA ASP A 72 -12.16 2.20 -17.97
C ASP A 72 -12.99 1.34 -17.04
N PHE A 73 -13.22 1.78 -15.80
CA PHE A 73 -13.89 0.98 -14.80
C PHE A 73 -15.36 1.41 -14.67
N ASN A 74 -16.27 0.47 -14.90
CA ASN A 74 -17.70 0.68 -14.72
C ASN A 74 -18.11 0.30 -13.29
N ASP A 75 -18.28 1.32 -12.46
CA ASP A 75 -18.52 1.23 -11.03
C ASP A 75 -19.92 0.72 -10.66
N ASN A 76 -20.04 0.14 -9.46
CA ASN A 76 -21.30 -0.31 -8.88
C ASN A 76 -22.00 -1.41 -9.69
N TRP A 77 -21.26 -2.16 -10.52
CA TRP A 77 -21.80 -3.27 -11.28
C TRP A 77 -22.31 -4.37 -10.33
N HIS A 78 -23.60 -4.73 -10.44
CA HIS A 78 -24.31 -5.65 -9.53
C HIS A 78 -24.16 -5.35 -8.03
N LYS A 79 -23.96 -4.08 -7.65
CA LYS A 79 -23.76 -3.72 -6.26
C LYS A 79 -24.94 -4.10 -5.37
N GLY A 80 -24.64 -4.82 -4.29
CA GLY A 80 -25.62 -5.28 -3.30
C GLY A 80 -26.26 -6.63 -3.62
N GLU A 81 -26.00 -7.20 -4.80
CA GLU A 81 -26.44 -8.55 -5.13
C GLU A 81 -25.56 -9.60 -4.43
N ILE A 82 -26.16 -10.69 -3.95
CA ILE A 82 -25.44 -11.76 -3.26
C ILE A 82 -24.46 -12.47 -4.21
N ASP A 83 -24.90 -12.74 -5.44
CA ASP A 83 -24.12 -13.44 -6.47
C ASP A 83 -23.49 -12.47 -7.49
N PHE A 84 -23.08 -11.27 -7.05
CA PHE A 84 -22.62 -10.19 -7.94
C PHE A 84 -21.49 -10.61 -8.88
N GLU A 85 -20.47 -11.35 -8.42
CA GLU A 85 -19.35 -11.81 -9.28
C GLU A 85 -19.82 -12.82 -10.31
N LYS A 86 -20.76 -13.70 -9.93
CA LYS A 86 -21.33 -14.68 -10.87
C LYS A 86 -22.11 -13.98 -11.97
N HIS A 87 -23.03 -13.08 -11.62
CA HIS A 87 -23.80 -12.32 -12.61
C HIS A 87 -22.89 -11.45 -13.49
N THR A 88 -21.83 -10.85 -12.91
CA THR A 88 -20.80 -10.12 -13.67
C THR A 88 -20.11 -11.03 -14.69
N LEU A 89 -19.71 -12.24 -14.30
CA LEU A 89 -19.09 -13.21 -15.20
C LEU A 89 -20.06 -13.68 -16.30
N GLU A 90 -21.34 -13.85 -16.00
CA GLU A 90 -22.38 -14.18 -16.99
C GLU A 90 -22.61 -13.03 -17.99
N ASP A 91 -22.55 -11.77 -17.53
CA ASP A 91 -22.61 -10.59 -18.39
C ASP A 91 -21.42 -10.53 -19.35
N VAL A 92 -20.20 -10.78 -18.86
CA VAL A 92 -19.01 -10.81 -19.72
C VAL A 92 -19.07 -11.99 -20.69
N THR A 93 -19.45 -13.17 -20.22
CA THR A 93 -19.56 -14.37 -21.07
C THR A 93 -20.57 -14.17 -22.20
N SER A 94 -21.71 -13.54 -21.91
CA SER A 94 -22.75 -13.25 -22.91
C SER A 94 -22.47 -12.03 -23.79
N GLY A 95 -21.40 -11.28 -23.50
CA GLY A 95 -21.02 -10.06 -24.23
C GLY A 95 -21.86 -8.83 -23.89
N ARG A 96 -22.66 -8.86 -22.81
CA ARG A 96 -23.32 -7.67 -22.27
C ARG A 96 -22.32 -6.69 -21.66
N MET A 97 -21.20 -7.20 -21.17
CA MET A 97 -20.08 -6.42 -20.66
C MET A 97 -18.78 -6.83 -21.39
N PRO A 98 -17.92 -5.89 -21.82
CA PRO A 98 -16.69 -6.26 -22.54
C PRO A 98 -15.66 -6.99 -21.68
N GLY A 99 -15.60 -6.68 -20.39
CA GLY A 99 -14.68 -7.29 -19.44
C GLY A 99 -15.04 -7.00 -17.99
N ALA A 100 -14.35 -7.65 -17.07
CA ALA A 100 -14.52 -7.46 -15.63
C ALA A 100 -13.24 -7.83 -14.89
N TRP A 101 -13.13 -7.37 -13.64
CA TRP A 101 -12.24 -8.03 -12.67
C TRP A 101 -13.07 -8.73 -11.60
N VAL A 102 -12.65 -9.93 -11.21
CA VAL A 102 -13.27 -10.73 -10.13
C VAL A 102 -12.20 -11.48 -9.34
N GLY A 103 -12.55 -11.99 -8.15
CA GLY A 103 -11.73 -12.98 -7.47
C GLY A 103 -11.77 -14.33 -8.21
N VAL A 104 -10.62 -15.01 -8.34
CA VAL A 104 -10.59 -16.32 -9.04
C VAL A 104 -11.46 -17.39 -8.38
N ARG A 105 -11.76 -17.22 -7.08
CA ARG A 105 -12.70 -18.08 -6.34
C ARG A 105 -14.12 -18.10 -6.92
N ALA A 106 -14.51 -17.08 -7.68
CA ALA A 106 -15.86 -16.99 -8.25
C ALA A 106 -15.99 -17.68 -9.63
N LEU A 107 -14.87 -18.08 -10.23
CA LEU A 107 -14.85 -18.70 -11.56
C LEU A 107 -15.48 -20.10 -11.58
N ASP A 108 -15.42 -20.84 -10.47
CA ASP A 108 -16.05 -22.16 -10.37
C ASP A 108 -17.59 -22.07 -10.46
N LEU A 109 -18.19 -20.95 -10.06
CA LEU A 109 -19.63 -20.68 -10.19
C LEU A 109 -20.15 -20.63 -11.64
N ILE A 110 -19.24 -20.49 -12.62
CA ILE A 110 -19.54 -20.57 -14.06
C ILE A 110 -18.88 -21.80 -14.73
N GLY A 111 -18.45 -22.77 -13.92
CA GLY A 111 -17.89 -24.05 -14.37
C GLY A 111 -16.39 -24.04 -14.68
N VAL A 112 -15.66 -22.96 -14.37
CA VAL A 112 -14.20 -22.90 -14.58
C VAL A 112 -13.49 -23.36 -13.31
N THR A 113 -13.04 -24.62 -13.30
CA THR A 113 -12.46 -25.25 -12.12
C THR A 113 -10.93 -25.18 -12.05
N SER A 114 -10.26 -24.69 -13.10
CA SER A 114 -8.79 -24.67 -13.19
C SER A 114 -8.11 -23.83 -12.12
N PHE A 115 -8.83 -22.89 -11.50
CA PHE A 115 -8.34 -22.03 -10.42
C PHE A 115 -8.54 -22.60 -9.00
N GLN A 116 -9.32 -23.67 -8.85
CA GLN A 116 -9.62 -24.27 -7.55
C GLN A 116 -8.37 -24.62 -6.71
N PRO A 117 -7.26 -25.13 -7.29
CA PRO A 117 -6.03 -25.39 -6.53
C PRO A 117 -5.43 -24.15 -5.85
N LEU A 118 -5.59 -22.94 -6.40
CA LEU A 118 -5.08 -21.71 -5.76
C LEU A 118 -5.92 -21.24 -4.57
N VAL A 119 -7.19 -21.66 -4.53
CA VAL A 119 -8.13 -21.35 -3.44
C VAL A 119 -8.30 -22.51 -2.46
N ALA A 120 -7.49 -23.57 -2.62
CA ALA A 120 -7.46 -24.68 -1.68
C ALA A 120 -7.10 -24.19 -0.27
N PRO A 121 -7.94 -24.50 0.74
CA PRO A 121 -7.84 -23.87 2.05
C PRO A 121 -6.51 -24.18 2.74
N LEU A 122 -5.84 -23.14 3.26
CA LEU A 122 -4.58 -23.20 3.97
C LEU A 122 -3.39 -23.72 3.13
N LEU A 123 -3.50 -23.76 1.79
CA LEU A 123 -2.40 -24.16 0.90
C LEU A 123 -1.45 -22.99 0.62
N VAL A 124 -2.02 -21.91 0.08
CA VAL A 124 -1.31 -20.67 -0.24
C VAL A 124 -1.56 -19.69 0.90
N ASP A 125 -0.77 -19.83 1.96
CA ASP A 125 -0.99 -19.14 3.24
C ASP A 125 0.03 -18.02 3.53
N SER A 126 0.83 -17.62 2.54
CA SER A 126 1.79 -16.51 2.67
C SER A 126 2.02 -15.75 1.37
N GLN A 127 2.41 -14.47 1.48
CA GLN A 127 2.86 -13.65 0.37
C GLN A 127 4.13 -14.22 -0.28
N ALA A 128 4.99 -14.88 0.50
CA ALA A 128 6.17 -15.58 -0.03
C ALA A 128 5.77 -16.74 -0.96
N MET A 129 4.73 -17.51 -0.59
CA MET A 129 4.18 -18.55 -1.44
C MET A 129 3.54 -17.96 -2.70
N GLN A 130 2.78 -16.87 -2.59
CA GLN A 130 2.24 -16.18 -3.78
C GLN A 130 3.35 -15.69 -4.71
N GLU A 131 4.36 -14.99 -4.20
CA GLU A 131 5.49 -14.50 -4.98
C GLU A 131 6.16 -15.65 -5.76
N ARG A 132 6.34 -16.80 -5.10
CA ARG A 132 6.87 -17.99 -5.76
C ARG A 132 5.94 -18.55 -6.84
N ILE A 133 4.64 -18.68 -6.58
CA ILE A 133 3.65 -19.14 -7.57
C ILE A 133 3.66 -18.27 -8.83
N PHE A 134 3.65 -16.94 -8.64
CA PHE A 134 3.61 -15.99 -9.75
C PHE A 134 4.92 -15.95 -10.55
N SER A 135 6.07 -16.07 -9.89
CA SER A 135 7.37 -16.16 -10.57
C SER A 135 7.54 -17.42 -11.42
N GLU A 136 6.83 -18.51 -11.11
CA GLU A 136 6.79 -19.72 -11.96
C GLU A 136 5.76 -19.65 -13.10
N GLY A 137 5.01 -18.53 -13.22
CA GLY A 137 4.00 -18.36 -14.26
C GLY A 137 2.76 -19.25 -14.09
N ILE A 138 2.59 -19.91 -12.93
CA ILE A 138 1.49 -20.85 -12.65
C ILE A 138 0.11 -20.25 -12.90
N PRO A 139 -0.21 -19.01 -12.45
CA PRO A 139 -1.56 -18.47 -12.67
C PRO A 139 -1.90 -18.25 -14.15
N LEU A 140 -0.89 -18.03 -15.00
CA LEU A 140 -1.09 -17.91 -16.45
C LEU A 140 -1.37 -19.27 -17.10
N GLU A 141 -0.73 -20.34 -16.62
CA GLU A 141 -1.05 -21.72 -17.03
C GLU A 141 -2.51 -22.07 -16.67
N MET A 142 -2.93 -21.75 -15.44
CA MET A 142 -4.29 -22.01 -14.95
C MET A 142 -5.36 -21.20 -15.71
N ALA A 143 -5.00 -20.02 -16.22
CA ALA A 143 -5.86 -19.19 -17.05
C ALA A 143 -6.27 -19.86 -18.37
N GLY A 144 -5.53 -20.87 -18.85
CA GLY A 144 -5.93 -21.69 -20.00
C GLY A 144 -7.29 -22.39 -19.81
N GLY A 145 -7.70 -22.65 -18.56
CA GLY A 145 -9.02 -23.23 -18.27
C GLY A 145 -10.21 -22.31 -18.57
N LEU A 146 -9.97 -21.04 -18.92
CA LEU A 146 -11.02 -20.13 -19.40
C LEU A 146 -11.36 -20.38 -20.88
N GLU A 147 -10.48 -21.06 -21.63
CA GLU A 147 -10.74 -21.41 -23.03
C GLU A 147 -12.01 -22.26 -23.15
N GLY A 148 -12.88 -21.91 -24.09
CA GLY A 148 -14.18 -22.56 -24.27
C GLY A 148 -15.31 -22.04 -23.37
N HIS A 149 -15.00 -21.16 -22.39
CA HIS A 149 -16.01 -20.47 -21.57
C HIS A 149 -16.35 -19.07 -22.09
N GLY A 150 -15.87 -18.68 -23.29
CA GLY A 150 -16.12 -17.37 -23.87
C GLY A 150 -15.37 -16.22 -23.17
N LEU A 151 -14.39 -16.56 -22.32
CA LEU A 151 -13.58 -15.63 -21.54
C LEU A 151 -12.11 -15.76 -21.89
N VAL A 152 -11.38 -14.65 -21.81
CA VAL A 152 -9.92 -14.60 -21.92
C VAL A 152 -9.37 -13.80 -20.75
N ALA A 153 -8.51 -14.40 -19.93
CA ALA A 153 -7.77 -13.63 -18.93
C ALA A 153 -6.72 -12.76 -19.61
N VAL A 154 -6.78 -11.46 -19.32
CA VAL A 154 -5.76 -10.50 -19.74
C VAL A 154 -4.77 -10.18 -18.63
N ALA A 155 -5.15 -10.45 -17.37
CA ALA A 155 -4.23 -10.47 -16.24
C ALA A 155 -4.73 -11.43 -15.15
N VAL A 156 -3.81 -12.09 -14.47
CA VAL A 156 -4.04 -12.69 -13.15
C VAL A 156 -3.07 -12.01 -12.19
N LEU A 157 -3.56 -11.57 -11.04
CA LEU A 157 -2.87 -10.68 -10.12
C LEU A 157 -2.88 -11.26 -8.70
N PRO A 158 -1.77 -11.15 -7.95
CA PRO A 158 -1.74 -11.58 -6.55
C PRO A 158 -2.61 -10.65 -5.72
N GLY A 159 -2.99 -11.09 -4.52
CA GLY A 159 -3.80 -10.28 -3.63
C GLY A 159 -3.63 -10.61 -2.15
N PRO A 160 -4.35 -9.90 -1.26
CA PRO A 160 -4.23 -10.09 0.19
C PRO A 160 -4.72 -11.47 0.63
N MET A 161 -4.18 -11.94 1.76
CA MET A 161 -4.68 -13.15 2.40
C MET A 161 -6.09 -12.90 2.92
N ARG A 162 -6.99 -13.86 2.68
CA ARG A 162 -8.33 -13.82 3.25
C ARG A 162 -8.35 -14.63 4.55
N LYS A 163 -8.82 -13.97 5.60
CA LYS A 163 -8.75 -14.43 7.00
C LYS A 163 -10.15 -14.51 7.59
N VAL A 164 -10.25 -15.14 8.74
CA VAL A 164 -11.51 -15.27 9.47
C VAL A 164 -11.66 -14.12 10.47
N LEU A 165 -12.67 -13.29 10.24
CA LEU A 165 -13.16 -12.26 11.14
C LEU A 165 -14.25 -12.86 12.03
N GLY A 166 -13.96 -13.09 13.30
CA GLY A 166 -14.93 -13.49 14.31
C GLY A 166 -15.63 -12.29 14.95
N VAL A 167 -16.96 -12.34 15.02
CA VAL A 167 -17.77 -11.25 15.57
C VAL A 167 -17.57 -11.15 17.08
N ARG A 168 -17.86 -12.25 17.80
CA ARG A 168 -17.85 -12.28 19.28
C ARG A 168 -16.68 -13.04 19.91
N LYS A 169 -16.06 -13.95 19.15
CA LYS A 169 -14.96 -14.81 19.59
C LYS A 169 -13.99 -15.03 18.44
N PRO A 170 -12.71 -15.37 18.71
CA PRO A 170 -11.80 -15.77 17.65
C PRO A 170 -12.11 -17.17 17.12
N PHE A 171 -11.69 -17.43 15.89
CA PHE A 171 -11.87 -18.71 15.19
C PHE A 171 -10.50 -19.30 14.89
N ARG A 172 -9.99 -20.12 15.82
CA ARG A 172 -8.59 -20.57 15.84
C ARG A 172 -8.47 -22.07 15.56
N GLU A 173 -9.51 -22.83 15.85
CA GLU A 173 -9.54 -24.29 15.75
C GLU A 173 -10.93 -24.81 15.42
N ARG A 174 -11.05 -26.11 15.13
CA ARG A 174 -12.32 -26.77 14.74
C ARG A 174 -13.50 -26.43 15.64
N ALA A 175 -13.29 -26.47 16.95
CA ALA A 175 -14.35 -26.24 17.93
C ALA A 175 -14.96 -24.84 17.80
N ASP A 176 -14.21 -23.88 17.26
CA ASP A 176 -14.72 -22.53 17.05
C ASP A 176 -15.69 -22.45 15.88
N PHE A 177 -15.45 -23.22 14.81
CA PHE A 177 -16.25 -23.25 13.58
C PHE A 177 -17.51 -24.11 13.69
N ARG A 178 -17.47 -25.14 14.53
CA ARG A 178 -18.58 -26.11 14.63
C ARG A 178 -19.89 -25.42 15.00
N ASP A 179 -20.92 -25.67 14.19
CA ASP A 179 -22.29 -25.15 14.36
C ASP A 179 -22.38 -23.60 14.35
N SER A 180 -21.36 -22.92 13.78
CA SER A 180 -21.32 -21.45 13.63
C SER A 180 -21.78 -21.01 12.24
N ASP A 181 -22.32 -19.79 12.14
CA ASP A 181 -22.65 -19.18 10.84
C ASP A 181 -21.42 -18.46 10.26
N LEU A 182 -20.80 -19.04 9.23
CA LEU A 182 -19.63 -18.50 8.53
C LEU A 182 -20.05 -17.86 7.20
N GLY A 183 -19.99 -16.53 7.17
CA GLY A 183 -20.19 -15.73 5.97
C GLY A 183 -19.02 -15.84 5.00
N ILE A 184 -19.30 -15.97 3.70
CA ILE A 184 -18.28 -15.97 2.63
C ILE A 184 -18.90 -15.34 1.36
N GLN A 185 -18.08 -14.67 0.54
CA GLN A 185 -18.54 -14.01 -0.69
C GLN A 185 -18.97 -14.94 -1.84
N GLY A 186 -18.70 -16.25 -1.75
CA GLY A 186 -19.11 -17.25 -2.73
C GLY A 186 -17.94 -17.95 -3.43
N GLY A 187 -18.27 -18.99 -4.18
CA GLY A 187 -17.35 -19.96 -4.77
C GLY A 187 -17.60 -21.36 -4.20
N GLU A 188 -17.45 -22.40 -5.03
CA GLU A 188 -17.68 -23.79 -4.63
C GLU A 188 -16.65 -24.24 -3.57
N ILE A 189 -15.36 -23.93 -3.77
CA ILE A 189 -14.31 -24.30 -2.81
C ILE A 189 -14.42 -23.57 -1.47
N PRO A 190 -14.68 -22.26 -1.43
CA PRO A 190 -14.99 -21.58 -0.17
C PRO A 190 -16.20 -22.17 0.57
N GLU A 191 -17.26 -22.57 -0.15
CA GLU A 191 -18.44 -23.21 0.44
C GLU A 191 -18.10 -24.60 1.01
N ALA A 192 -17.41 -25.44 0.24
CA ALA A 192 -16.91 -26.74 0.70
C ALA A 192 -15.99 -26.60 1.93
N THR A 193 -15.19 -25.54 1.99
CA THR A 193 -14.33 -25.23 3.15
C THR A 193 -15.15 -24.95 4.40
N ALA A 194 -16.20 -24.13 4.32
CA ALA A 194 -17.07 -23.85 5.47
C ALA A 194 -17.72 -25.13 6.01
N ILE A 195 -18.22 -25.98 5.10
CA ILE A 195 -18.83 -27.28 5.45
C ILE A 195 -17.81 -28.20 6.10
N ALA A 196 -16.59 -28.31 5.54
CA ALA A 196 -15.53 -29.15 6.10
C ALA A 196 -15.12 -28.70 7.51
N LEU A 197 -15.07 -27.39 7.77
CA LEU A 197 -14.81 -26.81 9.09
C LEU A 197 -15.94 -27.09 10.10
N GLY A 198 -17.11 -27.53 9.62
CA GLY A 198 -18.29 -27.81 10.44
C GLY A 198 -19.16 -26.58 10.69
N ALA A 199 -18.98 -25.51 9.91
CA ALA A 199 -19.79 -24.30 9.96
C ALA A 199 -20.97 -24.38 8.98
N THR A 200 -22.01 -23.60 9.24
CA THR A 200 -23.06 -23.30 8.27
C THR A 200 -22.54 -22.21 7.33
N PHE A 201 -22.47 -22.51 6.04
CA PHE A 201 -22.12 -21.53 5.02
C PHE A 201 -23.25 -20.53 4.83
N THR A 202 -22.93 -19.23 4.86
CA THR A 202 -23.83 -18.16 4.43
C THR A 202 -23.17 -17.33 3.35
N ARG A 203 -23.79 -17.23 2.17
CA ARG A 203 -23.27 -16.36 1.11
C ARG A 203 -23.56 -14.90 1.44
N MET A 204 -22.54 -14.07 1.43
CA MET A 204 -22.62 -12.65 1.82
C MET A 204 -21.78 -11.78 0.88
N PRO A 205 -22.35 -10.77 0.20
CA PRO A 205 -21.56 -9.87 -0.64
C PRO A 205 -20.62 -8.99 0.21
N SER A 206 -19.67 -8.32 -0.45
CA SER A 206 -18.91 -7.24 0.22
C SER A 206 -19.88 -6.15 0.70
N GLY A 207 -19.70 -5.63 1.91
CA GLY A 207 -20.60 -4.61 2.46
C GLY A 207 -21.88 -5.14 3.11
N ALA A 208 -22.09 -6.46 3.13
CA ALA A 208 -23.23 -7.06 3.84
C ALA A 208 -23.16 -6.81 5.35
N SER A 209 -24.32 -6.69 6.01
CA SER A 209 -24.39 -6.62 7.47
C SER A 209 -23.90 -7.93 8.10
N LEU A 210 -23.19 -7.85 9.23
CA LEU A 210 -22.78 -9.02 10.02
C LEU A 210 -23.90 -9.55 10.93
N ALA A 211 -25.09 -8.98 10.86
CA ALA A 211 -26.23 -9.42 11.67
C ALA A 211 -26.56 -10.89 11.38
N GLY A 212 -26.41 -11.75 12.39
CA GLY A 212 -26.68 -13.18 12.29
C GLY A 212 -25.48 -14.03 11.85
N ALA A 213 -24.35 -13.42 11.48
CA ALA A 213 -23.10 -14.15 11.24
C ALA A 213 -22.27 -14.25 12.54
N ASP A 214 -21.64 -15.39 12.78
CA ASP A 214 -20.66 -15.55 13.86
C ASP A 214 -19.24 -15.25 13.39
N ALA A 215 -18.96 -15.55 12.12
CA ALA A 215 -17.72 -15.26 11.45
C ALA A 215 -17.94 -14.78 10.01
N TYR A 216 -16.99 -14.01 9.49
CA TYR A 216 -16.96 -13.60 8.10
C TYR A 216 -15.55 -13.77 7.52
N GLU A 217 -15.45 -14.31 6.32
CA GLU A 217 -14.18 -14.47 5.62
C GLU A 217 -13.89 -13.23 4.77
N GLN A 218 -12.79 -12.52 5.08
CA GLN A 218 -12.38 -11.29 4.39
C GLN A 218 -10.88 -11.02 4.48
N GLN A 219 -10.36 -10.21 3.56
CA GLN A 219 -9.06 -9.57 3.71
C GLN A 219 -9.12 -8.42 4.73
N VAL A 220 -8.02 -8.22 5.46
CA VAL A 220 -7.94 -7.24 6.56
C VAL A 220 -8.25 -5.81 6.11
N GLU A 221 -7.81 -5.43 4.91
CA GLU A 221 -8.07 -4.11 4.34
C GLU A 221 -9.58 -3.84 4.14
N ASN A 222 -10.35 -4.85 3.71
CA ASN A 222 -11.79 -4.71 3.55
C ASN A 222 -12.53 -4.73 4.88
N VAL A 223 -12.01 -5.45 5.89
CA VAL A 223 -12.51 -5.37 7.27
C VAL A 223 -12.44 -3.93 7.79
N PHE A 224 -11.32 -3.25 7.53
CA PHE A 224 -11.18 -1.84 7.88
C PHE A 224 -12.05 -0.92 7.01
N GLY A 225 -11.95 -1.04 5.68
CA GLY A 225 -12.61 -0.14 4.72
C GLY A 225 -14.14 -0.18 4.76
N THR A 226 -14.72 -1.30 5.19
CA THR A 226 -16.17 -1.50 5.37
C THR A 226 -16.61 -1.30 6.83
N PHE A 227 -15.71 -0.85 7.71
CA PHE A 227 -15.98 -0.61 9.14
C PHE A 227 -16.45 -1.83 9.95
N TYR A 228 -16.18 -3.04 9.46
CA TYR A 228 -16.53 -4.27 10.18
C TYR A 228 -15.84 -4.37 11.54
N GLY A 229 -14.68 -3.73 11.72
CA GLY A 229 -13.98 -3.64 13.01
C GLY A 229 -14.78 -2.97 14.13
N LEU A 230 -15.87 -2.26 13.83
CA LEU A 230 -16.78 -1.72 14.84
C LEU A 230 -17.68 -2.79 15.48
N GLU A 231 -18.09 -3.78 14.70
CA GLU A 231 -19.02 -4.85 15.11
C GLU A 231 -18.31 -6.15 15.47
N ALA A 232 -17.20 -6.46 14.78
CA ALA A 232 -16.44 -7.69 14.94
C ALA A 232 -15.04 -7.40 15.48
N LYS A 233 -14.63 -8.16 16.50
CA LYS A 233 -13.47 -7.82 17.34
C LYS A 233 -12.30 -8.81 17.27
N TYR A 234 -12.36 -9.81 16.39
CA TYR A 234 -11.31 -10.82 16.32
C TYR A 234 -10.96 -11.15 14.87
N VAL A 235 -9.72 -10.92 14.44
CA VAL A 235 -9.19 -11.46 13.19
C VAL A 235 -8.15 -12.51 13.54
N THR A 236 -8.36 -13.77 13.21
CA THR A 236 -7.35 -14.79 13.51
C THR A 236 -6.10 -14.56 12.66
N ALA A 237 -5.00 -14.21 13.32
CA ALA A 237 -3.84 -13.54 12.72
C ALA A 237 -3.11 -14.35 11.64
N ASN A 238 -3.04 -15.67 11.81
CA ASN A 238 -2.25 -16.60 10.99
C ASN A 238 -3.08 -17.74 10.37
N VAL A 239 -4.42 -17.63 10.39
CA VAL A 239 -5.31 -18.52 9.64
C VAL A 239 -5.65 -17.83 8.32
N ASN A 240 -4.80 -18.07 7.32
CA ASN A 240 -4.96 -17.57 5.96
C ASN A 240 -5.63 -18.66 5.13
N LEU A 241 -6.92 -18.51 4.83
CA LEU A 241 -7.69 -19.54 4.12
C LEU A 241 -7.21 -19.67 2.67
N TRP A 242 -7.11 -18.55 1.96
CA TRP A 242 -6.56 -18.48 0.61
C TRP A 242 -6.21 -17.02 0.26
N PRO A 243 -5.38 -16.77 -0.77
CA PRO A 243 -5.17 -15.43 -1.28
C PRO A 243 -6.39 -14.96 -2.08
N GLN A 244 -6.67 -13.65 -2.05
CA GLN A 244 -7.59 -13.01 -2.99
C GLN A 244 -6.88 -12.79 -4.34
N VAL A 245 -6.49 -13.87 -5.01
CA VAL A 245 -6.01 -13.78 -6.39
C VAL A 245 -7.14 -13.23 -7.26
N MET A 246 -6.83 -12.20 -8.04
CA MET A 246 -7.78 -11.51 -8.91
C MET A 246 -7.47 -11.84 -10.36
N VAL A 247 -8.52 -11.95 -11.17
CA VAL A 247 -8.39 -12.07 -12.63
C VAL A 247 -9.09 -10.89 -13.29
N VAL A 248 -8.45 -10.32 -14.31
CA VAL A 248 -9.08 -9.41 -15.25
C VAL A 248 -9.38 -10.21 -16.51
N VAL A 249 -10.66 -10.35 -16.85
CA VAL A 249 -11.14 -11.11 -18.01
C VAL A 249 -11.78 -10.19 -19.03
N LEU A 250 -11.66 -10.56 -20.30
CA LEU A 250 -12.44 -10.00 -21.40
C LEU A 250 -13.34 -11.08 -21.99
N ASN A 251 -14.47 -10.67 -22.55
CA ASN A 251 -15.22 -11.49 -23.49
C ASN A 251 -14.31 -11.88 -24.67
N GLU A 252 -14.41 -13.12 -25.14
CA GLU A 252 -13.58 -13.64 -26.22
C GLU A 252 -13.67 -12.80 -27.51
N ALA A 253 -14.86 -12.33 -27.88
CA ALA A 253 -15.03 -11.48 -29.06
C ALA A 253 -14.37 -10.11 -28.89
N SER A 254 -14.50 -9.50 -27.70
CA SER A 254 -13.83 -8.25 -27.34
C SER A 254 -12.31 -8.40 -27.39
N TYR A 255 -11.76 -9.49 -26.88
CA TYR A 255 -10.32 -9.79 -26.95
C TYR A 255 -9.83 -10.02 -28.39
N ARG A 256 -10.63 -10.71 -29.22
CA ARG A 256 -10.30 -10.96 -30.63
C ARG A 256 -10.33 -9.69 -31.49
N ALA A 257 -11.16 -8.71 -31.13
CA ALA A 257 -11.21 -7.41 -31.79
C ALA A 257 -9.94 -6.57 -31.60
N LEU A 258 -9.13 -6.87 -30.57
CA LEU A 258 -7.85 -6.21 -30.36
C LEU A 258 -6.84 -6.56 -31.45
N THR A 259 -5.87 -5.69 -31.65
CA THR A 259 -4.69 -6.00 -32.47
C THR A 259 -3.72 -6.91 -31.71
N ASP A 260 -2.83 -7.61 -32.42
CA ASP A 260 -1.77 -8.41 -31.79
C ASP A 260 -0.89 -7.58 -30.86
N ALA A 261 -0.59 -6.34 -31.25
CA ALA A 261 0.19 -5.41 -30.44
C ALA A 261 -0.53 -5.06 -29.12
N GLN A 262 -1.85 -4.84 -29.15
CA GLN A 262 -2.62 -4.56 -27.94
C GLN A 262 -2.72 -5.79 -27.03
N ARG A 263 -2.91 -6.99 -27.59
CA ARG A 263 -2.87 -8.23 -26.81
C ARG A 263 -1.52 -8.43 -26.12
N GLU A 264 -0.44 -8.14 -26.82
CA GLU A 264 0.91 -8.23 -26.28
C GLU A 264 1.18 -7.19 -25.17
N VAL A 265 0.65 -5.97 -25.31
CA VAL A 265 0.67 -4.96 -24.25
C VAL A 265 -0.01 -5.47 -22.99
N LEU A 266 -1.23 -6.02 -23.10
CA LEU A 266 -1.97 -6.55 -21.96
C LEU A 266 -1.19 -7.67 -21.26
N ARG A 267 -0.67 -8.63 -22.03
CA ARG A 267 0.13 -9.76 -21.51
C ARG A 267 1.40 -9.29 -20.80
N THR A 268 2.11 -8.33 -21.39
CA THR A 268 3.35 -7.77 -20.82
C THR A 268 3.04 -6.99 -19.55
N ALA A 269 1.98 -6.17 -19.56
CA ALA A 269 1.57 -5.40 -18.41
C ALA A 269 1.15 -6.27 -17.23
N ALA A 270 0.48 -7.41 -17.49
CA ALA A 270 0.11 -8.36 -16.45
C ALA A 270 1.36 -8.85 -15.71
N THR A 271 2.39 -9.29 -16.45
CA THR A 271 3.67 -9.76 -15.87
C THR A 271 4.38 -8.66 -15.10
N ASN A 272 4.52 -7.47 -15.68
CA ASN A 272 5.27 -6.36 -15.09
C ASN A 272 4.57 -5.76 -13.85
N SER A 273 3.26 -5.93 -13.72
CA SER A 273 2.48 -5.41 -12.59
C SER A 273 2.60 -6.25 -11.31
N VAL A 274 3.03 -7.51 -11.40
CA VAL A 274 3.08 -8.45 -10.25
C VAL A 274 3.88 -7.92 -9.07
N PRO A 275 5.12 -7.40 -9.21
CA PRO A 275 5.88 -6.87 -8.08
C PRO A 275 5.17 -5.71 -7.38
N ALA A 276 4.56 -4.80 -8.17
CA ALA A 276 3.81 -3.67 -7.63
C ALA A 276 2.55 -4.12 -6.90
N ALA A 277 1.84 -5.13 -7.42
CA ALA A 277 0.66 -5.72 -6.79
C ALA A 277 0.98 -6.44 -5.46
N LEU A 278 2.09 -7.19 -5.39
CA LEU A 278 2.57 -7.80 -4.14
C LEU A 278 2.94 -6.74 -3.11
N ALA A 279 3.69 -5.71 -3.51
CA ALA A 279 4.08 -4.63 -2.62
C ALA A 279 2.86 -3.83 -2.13
N ALA A 280 1.87 -3.60 -2.98
CA ALA A 280 0.62 -2.94 -2.60
C ALA A 280 -0.17 -3.78 -1.59
N THR A 281 -0.24 -5.09 -1.79
CA THR A 281 -0.87 -6.03 -0.86
C THR A 281 -0.28 -5.93 0.55
N ARG A 282 1.06 -6.00 0.67
CA ARG A 282 1.76 -5.88 1.97
C ARG A 282 1.43 -4.55 2.67
N ARG A 283 1.58 -3.43 1.94
CA ARG A 283 1.29 -2.10 2.49
C ARG A 283 -0.15 -1.91 2.95
N GLN A 284 -1.12 -2.44 2.18
CA GLN A 284 -2.54 -2.36 2.53
C GLN A 284 -2.84 -3.17 3.79
N GLU A 285 -2.28 -4.37 3.91
CA GLU A 285 -2.45 -5.20 5.11
C GLU A 285 -1.85 -4.51 6.33
N ASP A 286 -0.58 -4.06 6.27
CA ASP A 286 0.08 -3.38 7.39
C ASP A 286 -0.72 -2.15 7.88
N ALA A 287 -1.16 -1.31 6.94
CA ALA A 287 -1.94 -0.12 7.24
C ALA A 287 -3.31 -0.44 7.84
N ALA A 288 -3.97 -1.51 7.37
CA ALA A 288 -5.27 -1.92 7.87
C ALA A 288 -5.17 -2.58 9.25
N VAL A 289 -4.16 -3.42 9.47
CA VAL A 289 -3.88 -4.05 10.78
C VAL A 289 -3.68 -2.98 11.84
N ALA A 290 -2.82 -1.98 11.58
CA ALA A 290 -2.57 -0.90 12.53
C ALA A 290 -3.87 -0.19 12.96
N LYS A 291 -4.72 0.18 12.00
CA LYS A 291 -6.00 0.86 12.26
C LYS A 291 -7.02 -0.03 12.97
N LEU A 292 -7.08 -1.32 12.65
CA LEU A 292 -7.97 -2.25 13.34
C LEU A 292 -7.53 -2.50 14.79
N CYS A 293 -6.23 -2.50 15.06
CA CYS A 293 -5.70 -2.56 16.42
C CYS A 293 -6.07 -1.31 17.22
N GLU A 294 -6.04 -0.12 16.61
CA GLU A 294 -6.56 1.12 17.23
C GLU A 294 -8.06 1.00 17.54
N GLN A 295 -8.84 0.31 16.70
CA GLN A 295 -10.25 -0.01 16.92
C GLN A 295 -10.50 -1.19 17.89
N GLN A 296 -9.46 -1.62 18.60
CA GLN A 296 -9.48 -2.73 19.58
C GLN A 296 -9.89 -4.08 18.97
N VAL A 297 -9.67 -4.27 17.67
CA VAL A 297 -9.78 -5.59 17.05
C VAL A 297 -8.54 -6.39 17.42
N ALA A 298 -8.75 -7.56 18.03
CA ALA A 298 -7.68 -8.45 18.45
C ALA A 298 -7.22 -9.35 17.30
N PHE A 299 -5.92 -9.63 17.27
CA PHE A 299 -5.28 -10.52 16.30
C PHE A 299 -4.70 -11.78 16.97
N PRO A 300 -5.53 -12.70 17.48
CA PRO A 300 -5.05 -13.89 18.16
C PRO A 300 -4.45 -14.90 17.17
N LEU A 301 -3.41 -15.60 17.59
CA LEU A 301 -2.71 -16.63 16.82
C LEU A 301 -3.33 -18.00 17.03
N SER A 302 -3.50 -18.78 15.98
CA SER A 302 -3.58 -20.24 16.10
C SER A 302 -2.18 -20.82 16.32
N SER A 303 -2.06 -21.80 17.22
CA SER A 303 -0.81 -22.56 17.37
C SER A 303 -0.58 -23.49 16.17
N ASP A 304 0.65 -23.99 16.01
CA ASP A 304 0.99 -24.94 14.95
C ASP A 304 0.12 -26.21 15.00
N LEU A 305 -0.21 -26.69 16.20
CA LEU A 305 -1.11 -27.83 16.38
C LEU A 305 -2.53 -27.52 15.90
N GLN A 306 -3.03 -26.32 16.18
CA GLN A 306 -4.34 -25.88 15.71
C GLN A 306 -4.37 -25.74 14.19
N LEU A 307 -3.33 -25.15 13.59
CA LEU A 307 -3.19 -25.06 12.13
C LEU A 307 -3.11 -26.44 11.47
N ALA A 308 -2.33 -27.36 12.04
CA ALA A 308 -2.24 -28.74 11.56
C ALA A 308 -3.60 -29.46 11.65
N ALA A 309 -4.35 -29.26 12.74
CA ALA A 309 -5.70 -29.80 12.87
C ALA A 309 -6.67 -29.23 11.82
N LEU A 310 -6.63 -27.92 11.58
CA LEU A 310 -7.45 -27.28 10.53
C LEU A 310 -7.12 -27.85 9.14
N ARG A 311 -5.82 -27.98 8.80
CA ARG A 311 -5.38 -28.61 7.54
C ARG A 311 -5.91 -30.04 7.37
N HIS A 312 -5.88 -30.82 8.45
CA HIS A 312 -6.43 -32.19 8.42
C HIS A 312 -7.94 -32.21 8.18
N ILE A 313 -8.69 -31.27 8.78
CA ILE A 313 -10.15 -31.21 8.65
C ILE A 313 -10.58 -30.84 7.23
N VAL A 314 -9.88 -29.90 6.60
CA VAL A 314 -10.19 -29.46 5.24
C VAL A 314 -9.65 -30.40 4.15
N GLN A 315 -9.04 -31.53 4.51
CA GLN A 315 -8.50 -32.50 3.55
C GLN A 315 -9.56 -32.98 2.55
N THR A 316 -10.82 -33.14 2.98
CA THR A 316 -11.92 -33.52 2.09
C THR A 316 -12.15 -32.53 0.94
N VAL A 317 -11.78 -31.26 1.12
CA VAL A 317 -11.87 -30.23 0.07
C VAL A 317 -10.76 -30.42 -0.96
N TYR A 318 -9.57 -30.84 -0.54
CA TYR A 318 -8.48 -31.18 -1.45
C TYR A 318 -8.84 -32.42 -2.28
N ASP A 319 -9.47 -33.40 -1.65
CA ASP A 319 -9.93 -34.62 -2.33
C ASP A 319 -10.98 -34.27 -3.40
N GLU A 320 -11.93 -33.37 -3.10
CA GLU A 320 -12.91 -32.85 -4.07
C GLU A 320 -12.25 -32.09 -5.23
N ILE A 321 -11.30 -31.20 -4.96
CA ILE A 321 -10.52 -30.52 -6.01
C ILE A 321 -9.77 -31.53 -6.89
N ALA A 322 -9.25 -32.61 -6.30
CA ALA A 322 -8.48 -33.64 -6.97
C ALA A 322 -9.33 -34.62 -7.80
N ASP A 323 -10.66 -34.59 -7.71
CA ASP A 323 -11.53 -35.36 -8.60
C ASP A 323 -11.32 -34.98 -10.07
N ASN A 324 -10.88 -33.75 -10.34
CA ASN A 324 -10.36 -33.35 -11.64
C ASN A 324 -8.84 -33.69 -11.74
N PRO A 325 -8.41 -34.54 -12.69
CA PRO A 325 -7.00 -34.94 -12.81
C PRO A 325 -6.01 -33.81 -13.06
N ASP A 326 -6.44 -32.73 -13.71
CA ASP A 326 -5.58 -31.56 -13.99
C ASP A 326 -5.39 -30.72 -12.72
N ASN A 327 -6.48 -30.55 -11.96
CA ASN A 327 -6.44 -29.90 -10.65
C ASN A 327 -5.63 -30.72 -9.64
N ALA A 328 -5.72 -32.05 -9.66
CA ALA A 328 -4.89 -32.94 -8.82
C ALA A 328 -3.40 -32.72 -9.09
N ARG A 329 -2.99 -32.69 -10.37
CA ARG A 329 -1.58 -32.42 -10.74
C ARG A 329 -1.12 -31.03 -10.30
N MET A 330 -1.99 -30.02 -10.41
CA MET A 330 -1.67 -28.67 -9.94
C MET A 330 -1.59 -28.60 -8.41
N LEU A 331 -2.48 -29.27 -7.67
CA LEU A 331 -2.41 -29.37 -6.21
C LEU A 331 -1.10 -30.01 -5.75
N ASP A 332 -0.69 -31.11 -6.39
CA ASP A 332 0.60 -31.76 -6.10
C ASP A 332 1.76 -30.80 -6.32
N ARG A 333 1.76 -30.07 -7.45
CA ARG A 333 2.78 -29.06 -7.76
C ARG A 333 2.83 -27.96 -6.71
N LEU A 334 1.68 -27.39 -6.33
CA LEU A 334 1.59 -26.35 -5.31
C LEU A 334 2.02 -26.86 -3.92
N THR A 335 1.74 -28.12 -3.60
CA THR A 335 2.17 -28.75 -2.34
C THR A 335 3.69 -28.92 -2.29
N VAL A 336 4.30 -29.41 -3.38
CA VAL A 336 5.76 -29.49 -3.52
C VAL A 336 6.39 -28.10 -3.44
N LEU A 337 5.79 -27.12 -4.11
CA LEU A 337 6.28 -25.75 -4.12
C LEU A 337 6.25 -25.12 -2.72
N ARG A 338 5.17 -25.35 -1.97
CA ARG A 338 5.06 -24.89 -0.57
C ARG A 338 6.15 -25.48 0.31
N ALA A 339 6.42 -26.77 0.17
CA ALA A 339 7.49 -27.44 0.90
C ALA A 339 8.88 -26.85 0.56
N ALA A 340 9.10 -26.44 -0.70
CA ALA A 340 10.34 -25.80 -1.14
C ALA A 340 10.47 -24.34 -0.66
N VAL A 341 9.37 -23.58 -0.61
CA VAL A 341 9.35 -22.22 -0.06
C VAL A 341 9.62 -22.23 1.45
N ALA A 342 9.07 -23.23 2.16
CA ALA A 342 9.27 -23.46 3.59
C ALA A 342 9.01 -22.22 4.49
N ALA A 343 8.17 -21.29 4.01
CA ALA A 343 7.78 -20.11 4.78
C ALA A 343 6.62 -20.45 5.73
N PRO A 344 6.60 -19.87 6.95
CA PRO A 344 5.42 -19.95 7.81
C PRO A 344 4.24 -19.19 7.17
N PRO A 345 3.00 -19.43 7.63
CA PRO A 345 1.87 -18.61 7.25
C PRO A 345 2.11 -17.14 7.62
N ASP A 346 1.63 -16.21 6.79
CA ASP A 346 1.70 -14.79 7.13
C ASP A 346 0.93 -14.49 8.41
N VAL A 347 1.49 -13.63 9.24
CA VAL A 347 0.92 -13.26 10.54
C VAL A 347 0.61 -11.78 10.57
N SER A 348 -0.67 -11.44 10.75
CA SER A 348 -1.07 -10.06 11.04
C SER A 348 -0.85 -9.78 12.51
N THR A 349 0.10 -8.89 12.84
CA THR A 349 0.38 -8.51 14.23
C THR A 349 0.07 -7.05 14.46
N CYS A 350 -0.66 -6.76 15.54
CA CYS A 350 -0.75 -5.38 15.99
C CYS A 350 0.65 -4.81 16.20
N PRO A 351 0.92 -3.58 15.70
CA PRO A 351 2.16 -2.91 16.04
C PRO A 351 2.27 -2.88 17.56
N SER A 352 3.40 -3.35 18.09
CA SER A 352 3.67 -3.20 19.52
C SER A 352 3.63 -1.71 19.83
N PRO A 353 2.98 -1.28 20.93
CA PRO A 353 3.11 0.09 21.39
C PRO A 353 4.60 0.38 21.47
N ARG A 354 5.09 1.36 20.70
CA ARG A 354 6.47 1.77 20.87
C ARG A 354 6.59 2.22 22.33
N PRO A 355 7.66 1.82 23.04
CA PRO A 355 7.94 2.42 24.34
C PRO A 355 8.40 3.87 24.10
N ASP A 356 7.44 4.76 23.78
CA ASP A 356 7.46 6.22 24.01
C ASP A 356 6.29 7.01 23.37
N ASP A 357 5.19 6.39 22.92
CA ASP A 357 4.03 7.13 22.37
C ASP A 357 3.17 7.86 23.44
N GLY A 358 3.73 8.23 24.59
CA GLY A 358 2.95 8.76 25.73
C GLY A 358 3.70 9.60 26.77
N ARG A 359 4.80 10.26 26.40
CA ARG A 359 5.51 11.19 27.31
C ARG A 359 5.66 12.63 26.80
N GLY A 360 4.92 13.03 25.77
CA GLY A 360 4.92 14.41 25.27
C GLY A 360 3.72 15.24 25.78
N SER A 361 3.93 16.55 25.94
CA SER A 361 2.85 17.53 25.92
C SER A 361 2.14 17.49 24.56
N PHE A 362 0.84 17.82 24.50
CA PHE A 362 0.11 17.97 23.23
C PHE A 362 0.91 18.90 22.30
N PRO A 363 1.20 18.46 21.06
CA PRO A 363 2.26 19.08 20.28
C PRO A 363 1.82 20.47 19.84
N GLU A 364 2.55 21.48 20.29
CA GLU A 364 2.33 22.86 19.84
C GLU A 364 2.70 22.99 18.36
N GLY A 365 1.97 23.84 17.63
CA GLY A 365 2.15 24.02 16.19
C GLY A 365 0.91 24.58 15.51
N THR A 366 1.10 25.06 14.29
CA THR A 366 0.01 25.35 13.37
C THR A 366 -0.17 24.17 12.45
N TYR A 367 -1.34 23.56 12.45
CA TYR A 367 -1.69 22.42 11.63
C TYR A 367 -2.77 22.79 10.62
N ASP A 368 -2.85 22.03 9.54
CA ASP A 368 -3.81 22.19 8.47
C ASP A 368 -4.56 20.90 8.18
N MET A 369 -5.81 21.07 7.79
CA MET A 369 -6.65 19.96 7.37
C MET A 369 -7.62 20.41 6.28
N VAL A 370 -7.87 19.55 5.31
CA VAL A 370 -8.87 19.75 4.25
C VAL A 370 -9.97 18.72 4.43
N LEU A 371 -11.22 19.16 4.41
CA LEU A 371 -12.38 18.30 4.61
C LEU A 371 -13.34 18.42 3.42
N ALA A 372 -13.82 17.29 2.91
CA ALA A 372 -14.96 17.27 2.00
C ALA A 372 -16.25 17.58 2.76
N ASN A 373 -17.02 18.56 2.29
CA ASN A 373 -18.23 19.00 2.99
C ASN A 373 -19.34 17.93 3.03
N ASP A 374 -19.29 16.94 2.13
CA ASP A 374 -20.22 15.80 2.09
C ASP A 374 -20.19 14.93 3.35
N LEU A 375 -19.10 14.97 4.10
CA LEU A 375 -18.98 14.25 5.38
C LEU A 375 -19.72 15.00 6.50
N ARG A 376 -19.79 16.33 6.40
CA ARG A 376 -20.48 17.17 7.40
C ARG A 376 -21.97 17.34 7.10
N SER A 377 -22.39 17.23 5.83
CA SER A 377 -23.81 17.31 5.45
C SER A 377 -24.67 16.17 6.00
N GLN A 378 -24.04 15.11 6.51
CA GLN A 378 -24.68 13.96 7.14
C GLN A 378 -25.02 14.20 8.63
N CYS A 379 -24.47 15.26 9.24
CA CYS A 379 -24.78 15.64 10.61
C CYS A 379 -26.09 16.43 10.69
N THR A 380 -27.04 15.97 11.52
CA THR A 380 -28.36 16.60 11.69
C THR A 380 -28.42 17.67 12.78
N ASP A 381 -27.35 17.80 13.57
CA ASP A 381 -27.18 18.75 14.66
C ASP A 381 -26.34 19.96 14.21
N GLY A 382 -26.93 21.15 14.31
CA GLY A 382 -26.28 22.43 13.99
C GLY A 382 -26.71 23.05 12.66
N SER A 383 -26.20 24.25 12.39
CA SER A 383 -26.43 24.94 11.11
C SER A 383 -25.60 24.28 10.01
N ALA A 384 -26.22 23.95 8.88
CA ALA A 384 -25.51 23.47 7.71
C ALA A 384 -24.42 24.48 7.32
N GLN A 385 -23.16 24.04 7.38
CA GLN A 385 -22.01 24.81 6.93
C GLN A 385 -21.33 24.06 5.79
N GLY A 386 -20.98 24.79 4.73
CA GLY A 386 -20.35 24.25 3.53
C GLY A 386 -21.34 23.62 2.56
N THR A 387 -21.05 23.76 1.28
CA THR A 387 -21.86 23.22 0.18
C THR A 387 -21.40 21.78 -0.10
N PRO A 388 -22.32 20.78 -0.12
CA PRO A 388 -22.00 19.42 -0.59
C PRO A 388 -21.31 19.42 -1.96
N GLY A 389 -20.35 18.51 -2.16
CA GLY A 389 -19.49 18.45 -3.35
C GLY A 389 -18.35 19.46 -3.39
N ARG A 390 -18.15 20.26 -2.32
CA ARG A 390 -17.00 21.17 -2.16
C ARG A 390 -16.15 20.79 -0.96
N GLN A 391 -15.00 21.46 -0.83
CA GLN A 391 -14.08 21.29 0.29
C GLN A 391 -14.04 22.55 1.17
N SER A 392 -13.71 22.34 2.43
CA SER A 392 -13.39 23.40 3.40
C SER A 392 -11.99 23.20 3.96
N TRP A 393 -11.31 24.29 4.28
CA TRP A 393 -9.94 24.30 4.80
C TRP A 393 -9.94 24.75 6.25
N PHE A 394 -9.26 24.00 7.09
CA PHE A 394 -9.14 24.25 8.51
C PHE A 394 -7.68 24.48 8.86
N SER A 395 -7.44 25.37 9.81
CA SER A 395 -6.13 25.58 10.40
C SER A 395 -6.27 25.59 11.92
N LEU A 396 -5.46 24.78 12.58
CA LEU A 396 -5.47 24.57 14.02
C LEU A 396 -4.16 25.08 14.62
N GLU A 397 -4.22 26.13 15.42
CA GLU A 397 -3.07 26.66 16.13
C GLU A 397 -3.11 26.19 17.58
N VAL A 398 -2.14 25.36 17.97
CA VAL A 398 -1.91 24.90 19.33
C VAL A 398 -0.73 25.66 19.89
N ARG A 399 -0.96 26.48 20.92
CA ARG A 399 0.09 27.32 21.52
C ARG A 399 -0.19 27.57 22.99
N GLY A 400 0.78 27.28 23.84
CA GLY A 400 0.61 27.34 25.29
C GLY A 400 -0.49 26.36 25.73
N ASP A 401 -1.48 26.88 26.45
CA ASP A 401 -2.67 26.13 26.89
C ASP A 401 -3.88 26.36 25.98
N ARG A 402 -3.71 26.96 24.79
CA ARG A 402 -4.80 27.32 23.89
C ARG A 402 -4.77 26.57 22.57
N VAL A 403 -5.97 26.32 22.06
CA VAL A 403 -6.22 25.84 20.70
C VAL A 403 -7.13 26.84 19.99
N THR A 404 -6.66 27.37 18.86
CA THR A 404 -7.45 28.25 17.98
C THR A 404 -7.66 27.57 16.63
N MET A 405 -8.92 27.25 16.31
CA MET A 405 -9.31 26.70 15.01
C MET A 405 -9.89 27.81 14.13
N ARG A 406 -9.33 27.93 12.93
CA ARG A 406 -9.77 28.84 11.87
C ARG A 406 -10.23 28.03 10.66
N GLN A 407 -11.23 28.52 9.95
CA GLN A 407 -11.84 27.82 8.82
C GLN A 407 -12.07 28.73 7.62
N ARG A 408 -11.96 28.17 6.42
CA ARG A 408 -12.40 28.76 5.15
C ARG A 408 -13.35 27.77 4.48
N ILE A 409 -14.59 28.19 4.31
CA ILE A 409 -15.67 27.32 3.82
C ILE A 409 -15.76 27.43 2.30
N ASP A 410 -15.91 26.29 1.62
CA ASP A 410 -16.15 26.14 0.18
C ASP A 410 -15.03 26.59 -0.77
N SER A 411 -14.13 27.47 -0.34
CA SER A 411 -13.01 27.99 -1.13
C SER A 411 -11.80 28.36 -0.27
N GLN A 412 -10.57 28.08 -0.75
CA GLN A 412 -9.32 28.54 -0.14
C GLN A 412 -9.20 30.07 -0.09
N THR A 413 -9.91 30.77 -0.98
CA THR A 413 -9.92 32.24 -1.03
C THR A 413 -11.07 32.86 -0.23
N ALA A 414 -11.92 32.04 0.40
CA ALA A 414 -12.99 32.54 1.26
C ALA A 414 -12.42 33.29 2.47
N PRO A 415 -13.17 34.25 3.04
CA PRO A 415 -12.78 34.90 4.29
C PRO A 415 -12.55 33.86 5.38
N GLU A 416 -11.45 34.00 6.11
CA GLU A 416 -11.16 33.16 7.26
C GLU A 416 -12.09 33.50 8.42
N GLN A 417 -12.69 32.48 9.02
CA GLN A 417 -13.56 32.59 10.17
C GLN A 417 -12.92 31.84 11.35
N VAL A 418 -12.97 32.42 12.55
CA VAL A 418 -12.56 31.71 13.76
C VAL A 418 -13.71 30.79 14.16
N GLY A 419 -13.47 29.48 14.10
CA GLY A 419 -14.46 28.47 14.48
C GLY A 419 -14.47 28.22 15.98
N HIS A 420 -13.29 28.00 16.58
CA HIS A 420 -13.14 27.74 18.01
C HIS A 420 -11.88 28.42 18.56
N ASP A 421 -11.97 28.99 19.76
CA ASP A 421 -10.82 29.51 20.51
C ASP A 421 -11.00 29.13 21.97
N MET A 422 -10.29 28.09 22.40
CA MET A 422 -10.54 27.38 23.65
C MET A 422 -9.23 27.06 24.38
N VAL A 423 -9.32 26.88 25.70
CA VAL A 423 -8.23 26.32 26.51
C VAL A 423 -8.31 24.81 26.41
N TYR A 424 -7.16 24.15 26.29
CA TYR A 424 -7.07 22.69 26.33
C TYR A 424 -6.37 22.18 27.58
N ARG A 425 -6.64 20.92 27.94
CA ARG A 425 -5.95 20.19 28.99
C ARG A 425 -5.51 18.83 28.46
N THR A 426 -4.40 18.32 28.99
CA THR A 426 -3.89 17.00 28.60
C THR A 426 -3.80 16.09 29.81
N MET A 427 -4.17 14.83 29.60
CA MET A 427 -3.84 13.74 30.50
C MET A 427 -3.38 12.56 29.65
N ARG A 428 -2.07 12.31 29.63
CA ARG A 428 -1.45 11.26 28.80
C ARG A 428 -1.82 11.44 27.33
N ASP A 429 -2.44 10.42 26.73
CA ASP A 429 -2.92 10.35 25.36
C ASP A 429 -4.27 11.05 25.16
N GLN A 430 -4.84 11.71 26.17
CA GLN A 430 -6.10 12.43 26.06
C GLN A 430 -5.90 13.94 26.06
N VAL A 431 -6.66 14.62 25.20
CA VAL A 431 -6.80 16.07 25.16
C VAL A 431 -8.26 16.45 25.36
N GLU A 432 -8.50 17.36 26.30
CA GLU A 432 -9.79 17.98 26.55
C GLU A 432 -9.75 19.40 25.97
N VAL A 433 -10.64 19.72 25.03
CA VAL A 433 -10.75 21.05 24.42
C VAL A 433 -12.19 21.53 24.58
N GLY A 434 -12.43 22.48 25.48
CA GLY A 434 -13.81 22.90 25.80
C GLY A 434 -14.63 21.78 26.42
N ASN A 435 -15.72 21.35 25.76
CA ASN A 435 -16.55 20.21 26.18
C ASN A 435 -16.23 18.91 25.42
N LEU A 436 -15.18 18.91 24.60
CA LEU A 436 -14.75 17.79 23.78
C LEU A 436 -13.57 17.10 24.47
N THR A 437 -13.57 15.78 24.51
CA THR A 437 -12.41 14.98 24.92
C THR A 437 -12.07 14.02 23.79
N ALA A 438 -10.80 13.98 23.38
CA ALA A 438 -10.31 13.09 22.34
C ALA A 438 -9.00 12.45 22.76
N ARG A 439 -8.67 11.30 22.19
CA ARG A 439 -7.31 10.77 22.21
C ARG A 439 -6.49 11.44 21.13
N TRP A 440 -5.20 11.62 21.36
CA TRP A 440 -4.31 12.25 20.39
C TRP A 440 -3.05 11.41 20.17
N SER A 441 -2.55 11.43 18.94
CA SER A 441 -1.23 10.92 18.59
C SER A 441 -0.53 11.87 17.61
N PHE A 442 0.79 11.88 17.62
CA PHE A 442 1.59 12.75 16.77
C PHE A 442 2.80 12.00 16.24
N ASP A 443 2.91 11.91 14.93
CA ASP A 443 4.01 11.18 14.27
C ASP A 443 5.21 12.06 13.92
N GLY A 444 5.22 13.33 14.38
CA GLY A 444 6.22 14.34 14.02
C GLY A 444 5.80 15.22 12.85
N THR A 445 4.81 14.80 12.05
CA THR A 445 4.34 15.51 10.85
C THR A 445 2.84 15.78 10.87
N ALA A 446 2.06 14.95 11.56
CA ALA A 446 0.63 15.07 11.64
C ALA A 446 0.11 14.73 13.04
N LEU A 447 -0.79 15.59 13.52
CA LEU A 447 -1.58 15.38 14.72
C LEU A 447 -2.86 14.63 14.34
N ARG A 448 -3.12 13.50 15.01
CA ARG A 448 -4.33 12.70 14.84
C ARG A 448 -5.14 12.74 16.11
N LEU A 449 -6.45 12.91 15.98
CA LEU A 449 -7.39 12.86 17.08
C LEU A 449 -8.37 11.71 16.83
N SER A 450 -8.66 10.94 17.87
CA SER A 450 -9.53 9.76 17.83
C SER A 450 -10.34 9.63 19.12
N ASP A 451 -11.25 8.65 19.19
CA ASP A 451 -12.06 8.34 20.37
C ASP A 451 -12.74 9.56 21.00
N MET A 452 -13.25 10.46 20.16
CA MET A 452 -13.81 11.72 20.63
C MET A 452 -15.16 11.52 21.33
N SER A 453 -15.33 12.19 22.46
CA SER A 453 -16.56 12.26 23.24
C SER A 453 -16.89 13.71 23.61
N GLY A 454 -18.19 14.05 23.68
CA GLY A 454 -18.63 15.44 23.80
C GLY A 454 -18.67 16.18 22.44
N GLY A 455 -19.16 17.42 22.44
CA GLY A 455 -19.37 18.20 21.20
C GLY A 455 -20.58 17.80 20.37
N SER A 456 -20.66 18.37 19.16
CA SER A 456 -21.62 18.02 18.10
C SER A 456 -21.05 16.98 17.13
N CYS A 457 -21.90 16.35 16.31
CA CYS A 457 -21.44 15.52 15.18
C CYS A 457 -20.51 16.30 14.25
N GLY A 458 -20.82 17.58 14.00
CA GLY A 458 -20.00 18.45 13.18
C GLY A 458 -18.58 18.62 13.74
N ASP A 459 -18.46 18.72 15.07
CA ASP A 459 -17.16 18.75 15.74
C ASP A 459 -16.42 17.42 15.51
N ALA A 460 -17.07 16.28 15.72
CA ALA A 460 -16.43 14.97 15.55
C ALA A 460 -15.84 14.82 14.14
N VAL A 461 -16.62 15.18 13.13
CA VAL A 461 -16.18 15.14 11.73
C VAL A 461 -14.97 16.06 11.50
N ILE A 462 -14.96 17.27 12.05
CA ILE A 462 -13.84 18.20 11.85
C ILE A 462 -12.58 17.71 12.57
N TRP A 463 -12.69 17.28 13.83
CA TRP A 463 -11.53 16.99 14.65
C TRP A 463 -10.88 15.65 14.32
N THR A 464 -11.63 14.61 13.92
CA THR A 464 -11.11 13.23 13.84
C THR A 464 -11.06 12.60 12.45
N THR A 465 -11.69 13.20 11.43
CA THR A 465 -11.80 12.56 10.09
C THR A 465 -10.46 12.46 9.37
N ASN A 466 -9.73 13.57 9.32
CA ASN A 466 -8.47 13.68 8.59
C ASN A 466 -7.35 14.08 9.55
N PRO A 467 -6.10 13.64 9.30
CA PRO A 467 -4.95 14.09 10.06
C PRO A 467 -4.75 15.60 9.91
N TRP A 468 -4.38 16.25 11.01
CA TRP A 468 -3.97 17.66 11.05
C TRP A 468 -2.48 17.74 10.73
N VAL A 469 -2.14 18.17 9.51
CA VAL A 469 -0.75 18.18 9.02
C VAL A 469 -0.05 19.43 9.51
N LEU A 470 1.12 19.29 10.14
CA LEU A 470 1.89 20.42 10.67
C LEU A 470 2.35 21.35 9.53
N ARG A 471 1.91 22.60 9.57
CA ARG A 471 2.31 23.69 8.65
C ARG A 471 3.55 24.42 9.17
N SER A 472 3.60 24.74 10.46
CA SER A 472 4.74 25.42 11.10
C SER A 472 4.76 25.18 12.61
N GLY A 473 5.89 24.71 13.15
CA GLY A 473 6.07 24.43 14.59
C GLY A 473 6.57 25.65 15.40
N PRO A 474 6.44 25.64 16.74
CA PRO A 474 7.13 26.59 17.60
C PRO A 474 8.61 26.24 17.77
N VAL A 475 9.38 27.28 18.04
CA VAL A 475 10.83 27.27 18.27
C VAL A 475 11.18 26.38 19.49
N HIS A 476 12.14 25.48 19.27
CA HIS A 476 12.64 24.38 20.11
C HIS A 476 12.93 24.68 21.61
N PRO A 477 13.02 23.60 22.40
CA PRO A 477 14.30 23.22 23.01
C PRO A 477 14.78 21.84 22.52
N VAL A 478 15.84 21.89 21.70
CA VAL A 478 16.77 20.85 21.21
C VAL A 478 16.23 19.41 21.05
N ALA A 479 15.74 19.09 19.84
CA ALA A 479 15.97 17.77 19.26
C ALA A 479 17.40 17.74 18.72
N SER A 480 18.15 16.68 19.00
CA SER A 480 19.52 16.49 18.48
C SER A 480 19.46 16.43 16.95
N VAL A 481 19.75 17.54 16.27
CA VAL A 481 20.08 17.54 14.84
C VAL A 481 21.55 17.16 14.75
N VAL A 482 21.91 16.20 13.89
CA VAL A 482 23.32 15.97 13.51
C VAL A 482 23.75 17.12 12.60
N PRO A 483 24.63 18.04 13.02
CA PRO A 483 25.00 19.17 12.18
C PRO A 483 25.76 18.70 10.95
N GLU A 484 25.58 19.38 9.83
CA GLU A 484 26.50 19.27 8.70
C GLU A 484 27.89 19.74 9.14
N GLY A 485 28.93 19.05 8.68
CA GLY A 485 30.28 19.27 9.19
C GLY A 485 31.21 18.09 9.02
N THR A 486 32.45 18.29 9.48
CA THR A 486 33.51 17.29 9.54
C THR A 486 33.54 16.67 10.92
N TYR A 487 33.47 15.35 10.94
CA TYR A 487 33.52 14.51 12.11
C TYR A 487 34.78 13.66 12.09
N GLU A 488 35.40 13.45 13.24
CA GLU A 488 36.67 12.74 13.35
C GLU A 488 36.60 11.64 14.43
N THR A 489 37.22 10.50 14.14
CA THR A 489 37.46 9.43 15.11
C THR A 489 38.81 8.75 14.83
N VAL A 490 39.21 7.86 15.73
CA VAL A 490 40.49 7.16 15.64
C VAL A 490 40.26 5.66 15.74
N LEU A 491 40.75 4.91 14.76
CA LEU A 491 40.78 3.45 14.83
C LEU A 491 42.17 2.99 15.27
N SER A 492 42.21 2.22 16.35
CA SER A 492 43.43 1.59 16.84
C SER A 492 43.85 0.42 15.96
N THR A 493 45.08 -0.05 16.12
CA THR A 493 45.56 -1.27 15.46
C THR A 493 44.69 -2.48 15.80
N ASP A 494 44.22 -2.60 17.05
CA ASP A 494 43.37 -3.70 17.50
C ASP A 494 41.97 -3.66 16.85
N ASP A 495 41.41 -2.46 16.63
CA ASP A 495 40.10 -2.31 16.00
C ASP A 495 40.07 -2.85 14.57
N ARG A 496 41.20 -2.78 13.86
CA ARG A 496 41.31 -3.27 12.48
C ARG A 496 41.31 -4.79 12.39
N HIS A 497 41.84 -5.47 13.40
CA HIS A 497 41.85 -6.93 13.47
C HIS A 497 40.47 -7.54 13.80
N LEU A 498 39.45 -6.72 14.11
CA LEU A 498 38.11 -7.21 14.47
C LEU A 498 37.39 -7.93 13.32
N CYS A 499 37.82 -7.73 12.07
CA CYS A 499 37.24 -8.38 10.89
C CYS A 499 38.19 -9.40 10.22
N ASP A 500 39.30 -9.76 10.87
CA ASP A 500 40.26 -10.74 10.35
C ASP A 500 39.61 -12.10 10.06
N GLY A 501 39.99 -12.70 8.93
CA GLY A 501 39.45 -14.00 8.49
C GLY A 501 38.07 -13.96 7.84
N GLN A 502 37.46 -12.79 7.65
CA GLN A 502 36.23 -12.61 6.86
C GLN A 502 36.60 -12.40 5.37
N PRO A 503 36.30 -13.35 4.46
CA PRO A 503 36.77 -13.30 3.07
C PRO A 503 36.08 -12.23 2.20
N GLU A 504 34.95 -11.68 2.65
CA GLU A 504 34.20 -10.62 1.96
C GLU A 504 34.54 -9.21 2.47
N GLU A 505 35.37 -9.10 3.51
CA GLU A 505 35.70 -7.85 4.22
C GLU A 505 37.19 -7.52 4.02
N VAL A 506 37.54 -7.12 2.79
CA VAL A 506 38.94 -7.00 2.31
C VAL A 506 39.65 -5.73 2.80
N TYR A 507 38.92 -4.75 3.34
CA TYR A 507 39.47 -3.45 3.73
C TYR A 507 40.16 -3.49 5.10
N LEU A 508 39.56 -4.24 6.04
CA LEU A 508 40.11 -4.42 7.37
C LEU A 508 40.97 -5.69 7.51
N ASN A 509 40.95 -6.61 6.52
CA ASN A 509 41.60 -7.93 6.58
C ASN A 509 42.42 -8.24 5.30
N PRO A 510 43.61 -8.87 5.38
CA PRO A 510 44.71 -8.68 6.33
C PRO A 510 45.86 -7.91 5.65
N TRP A 511 46.33 -6.81 6.28
CA TRP A 511 47.49 -6.05 5.79
C TRP A 511 48.79 -6.52 6.47
N PRO A 512 49.90 -6.74 5.72
CA PRO A 512 51.17 -7.14 6.29
C PRO A 512 51.91 -5.93 6.88
N GLU A 513 52.36 -6.07 8.13
CA GLU A 513 53.02 -5.07 9.01
C GLU A 513 52.05 -4.27 9.90
N PRO A 514 52.40 -4.00 11.18
CA PRO A 514 51.46 -3.43 12.14
C PRO A 514 50.96 -2.09 11.62
N PRO A 515 49.65 -1.95 11.31
CA PRO A 515 49.18 -0.74 10.69
C PRO A 515 49.28 0.42 11.68
N PRO A 516 49.75 1.60 11.24
CA PRO A 516 49.73 2.80 12.08
C PRO A 516 48.28 3.13 12.46
N THR A 517 48.12 3.89 13.55
CA THR A 517 46.82 4.43 13.98
C THR A 517 46.14 5.17 12.82
N TRP A 518 44.87 4.85 12.57
CA TRP A 518 44.09 5.47 11.50
C TRP A 518 43.29 6.64 12.04
N TYR A 519 43.53 7.82 11.49
CA TYR A 519 42.72 9.01 11.69
C TYR A 519 41.65 9.04 10.63
N VAL A 520 40.40 8.82 11.04
CA VAL A 520 39.26 8.70 10.14
C VAL A 520 38.41 9.94 10.29
N THR A 521 38.02 10.51 9.16
CA THR A 521 37.15 11.68 9.11
C THR A 521 35.99 11.42 8.17
N PHE A 522 34.79 11.89 8.47
CA PHE A 522 33.75 12.00 7.46
C PHE A 522 33.16 13.41 7.41
N THR A 523 32.70 13.80 6.23
CA THR A 523 31.99 15.06 5.99
C THR A 523 30.54 14.81 5.64
N LEU A 524 29.64 15.57 6.27
CA LEU A 524 28.22 15.64 5.94
C LEU A 524 27.94 17.00 5.32
N GLU A 525 27.46 17.02 4.08
CA GLU A 525 27.14 18.25 3.36
C GLU A 525 26.07 17.99 2.29
N GLY A 526 24.95 18.72 2.35
CA GLY A 526 23.89 18.66 1.34
C GLY A 526 23.31 17.26 1.10
N GLY A 527 23.24 16.43 2.13
CA GLY A 527 22.79 15.03 2.02
C GLY A 527 23.83 14.05 1.45
N ALA A 528 25.07 14.50 1.21
CA ALA A 528 26.19 13.64 0.82
C ALA A 528 27.10 13.34 2.02
N VAL A 529 27.67 12.13 2.03
CA VAL A 529 28.69 11.71 2.98
C VAL A 529 29.98 11.33 2.25
N ARG A 530 31.13 11.79 2.76
CA ARG A 530 32.46 11.39 2.26
C ARG A 530 33.37 11.09 3.42
N GLU A 531 34.05 9.96 3.39
CA GLU A 531 34.98 9.52 4.42
C GLU A 531 36.42 9.56 3.89
N TYR A 532 37.33 10.03 4.74
CA TYR A 532 38.75 10.12 4.46
C TYR A 532 39.56 9.57 5.62
N GLU A 533 40.64 8.86 5.28
CA GLU A 533 41.55 8.24 6.25
C GLU A 533 42.98 8.74 6.11
N SER A 534 43.71 8.85 7.22
CA SER A 534 45.13 9.15 7.23
C SER A 534 45.89 8.30 8.24
N GLU A 535 47.05 7.82 7.82
CA GLU A 535 47.99 7.04 8.65
C GLU A 535 49.08 7.89 9.31
N VAL A 536 49.11 9.19 9.02
CA VAL A 536 50.22 10.08 9.40
C VAL A 536 49.87 10.97 10.58
N SER A 537 48.73 11.67 10.51
CA SER A 537 48.19 12.53 11.59
C SER A 537 46.77 12.99 11.22
N PRO A 538 45.96 13.49 12.17
CA PRO A 538 44.65 14.09 11.86
C PRO A 538 44.73 15.30 10.92
N ALA A 539 45.90 15.96 10.86
CA ALA A 539 46.12 17.16 10.05
C ALA A 539 46.68 16.86 8.64
N ALA A 540 47.01 15.60 8.35
CA ALA A 540 47.50 15.21 7.04
C ALA A 540 46.32 15.05 6.06
N SER A 541 46.57 15.25 4.75
CA SER A 541 45.55 15.03 3.73
C SER A 541 45.14 13.56 3.72
N GLY A 542 43.87 13.30 4.04
CA GLY A 542 43.32 11.95 4.04
C GLY A 542 43.07 11.43 2.62
N ILE A 543 43.17 10.12 2.47
CA ILE A 543 42.79 9.38 1.27
C ILE A 543 41.29 9.14 1.33
N LEU A 544 40.57 9.41 0.24
CA LEU A 544 39.11 9.18 0.17
C LEU A 544 38.83 7.67 0.20
N GLY A 545 38.11 7.20 1.22
CA GLY A 545 37.72 5.80 1.39
C GLY A 545 36.29 5.55 0.92
N TRP A 546 35.30 6.10 1.62
CA TRP A 546 33.87 5.94 1.29
C TRP A 546 33.21 7.20 0.72
N VAL A 547 32.26 7.03 -0.19
CA VAL A 547 31.33 8.07 -0.62
C VAL A 547 29.90 7.54 -0.65
N GLY A 548 28.92 8.36 -0.32
CA GLY A 548 27.50 7.97 -0.41
C GLY A 548 26.57 9.13 -0.09
N SER A 549 25.33 8.79 0.25
CA SER A 549 24.31 9.72 0.71
C SER A 549 23.91 9.44 2.14
N TYR A 550 23.42 10.46 2.83
CA TYR A 550 22.90 10.32 4.19
C TYR A 550 21.55 11.02 4.36
N ARG A 551 20.75 10.51 5.30
CA ARG A 551 19.50 11.14 5.74
C ARG A 551 19.39 11.07 7.24
N VAL A 552 18.93 12.16 7.85
CA VAL A 552 18.64 12.23 9.28
C VAL A 552 17.18 12.58 9.46
N TYR A 553 16.44 11.73 10.15
CA TYR A 553 15.04 11.98 10.46
C TYR A 553 14.70 11.38 11.82
N GLY A 554 14.06 12.17 12.68
CA GLY A 554 13.88 11.79 14.09
C GLY A 554 15.23 11.49 14.75
N ASN A 555 15.36 10.29 15.32
CA ASN A 555 16.62 9.80 15.89
C ASN A 555 17.37 8.82 14.96
N THR A 556 16.98 8.74 13.69
CA THR A 556 17.51 7.81 12.71
C THR A 556 18.52 8.51 11.81
N PHE A 557 19.65 7.84 11.59
CA PHE A 557 20.71 8.19 10.66
C PHE A 557 20.83 7.07 9.63
N GLU A 558 20.51 7.37 8.37
CA GLU A 558 20.63 6.44 7.25
C GLU A 558 21.81 6.81 6.38
N LEU A 559 22.56 5.80 5.95
CA LEU A 559 23.56 5.87 4.90
C LEU A 559 23.08 5.05 3.71
N THR A 560 23.03 5.65 2.52
CA THR A 560 22.66 4.98 1.27
C THR A 560 23.74 5.14 0.22
N ASP A 561 23.72 4.28 -0.79
CA ASP A 561 24.59 4.39 -1.97
C ASP A 561 26.10 4.41 -1.62
N LEU A 562 26.47 3.74 -0.52
CA LEU A 562 27.84 3.72 -0.01
C LEU A 562 28.77 2.95 -0.95
N THR A 563 29.71 3.67 -1.55
CA THR A 563 30.68 3.15 -2.51
C THR A 563 32.09 3.34 -1.97
N LEU A 564 32.89 2.27 -2.03
CA LEU A 564 34.32 2.30 -1.72
C LEU A 564 35.10 2.84 -2.94
N VAL A 565 36.00 3.81 -2.73
CA VAL A 565 36.70 4.53 -3.82
C VAL A 565 38.09 3.96 -4.13
N GLN A 566 38.67 3.12 -3.27
CA GLN A 566 40.02 2.58 -3.48
C GLN A 566 40.08 1.50 -4.59
N HIS A 567 41.21 1.42 -5.30
CA HIS A 567 41.45 0.57 -6.48
C HIS A 567 41.62 -0.92 -6.12
N MET A 568 40.55 -1.56 -5.67
CA MET A 568 40.45 -3.01 -5.43
C MET A 568 39.23 -3.57 -6.19
N PRO A 569 39.21 -4.87 -6.55
CA PRO A 569 38.16 -5.43 -7.40
C PRO A 569 36.76 -5.22 -6.79
N PRO A 570 35.70 -5.14 -7.63
CA PRO A 570 34.35 -4.78 -7.19
C PRO A 570 33.86 -5.71 -6.08
N VAL A 571 33.51 -5.12 -4.94
CA VAL A 571 32.95 -5.79 -3.76
C VAL A 571 31.46 -6.14 -4.03
N PRO A 572 30.92 -7.27 -3.53
CA PRO A 572 29.54 -7.69 -3.80
C PRO A 572 28.46 -6.74 -3.25
N ALA A 573 27.28 -6.80 -3.88
CA ALA A 573 26.15 -5.88 -3.81
C ALA A 573 25.30 -5.92 -2.51
N HIS A 574 25.89 -5.72 -1.33
CA HIS A 574 25.14 -5.69 -0.06
C HIS A 574 25.45 -4.49 0.84
N ARG A 575 25.49 -3.25 0.30
CA ARG A 575 25.69 -2.03 1.10
C ARG A 575 24.75 -0.86 0.74
N ASP A 576 23.57 -1.14 0.21
CA ASP A 576 22.69 -0.10 -0.35
C ASP A 576 21.99 0.77 0.70
N LEU A 577 21.79 0.25 1.92
CA LEU A 577 21.17 0.98 3.03
C LEU A 577 21.70 0.48 4.39
N LEU A 578 22.32 1.38 5.15
CA LEU A 578 22.71 1.16 6.55
C LEU A 578 21.96 2.14 7.44
N THR A 579 21.17 1.61 8.38
CA THR A 579 20.37 2.43 9.31
C THR A 579 20.92 2.34 10.72
N ALA A 580 21.09 3.48 11.39
CA ALA A 580 21.49 3.59 12.78
C ALA A 580 20.56 4.53 13.53
N THR A 581 20.41 4.35 14.84
CA THR A 581 19.98 5.44 15.71
C THR A 581 21.17 6.27 16.13
N PHE A 582 21.02 7.56 16.39
CA PHE A 582 22.14 8.41 16.82
C PHE A 582 21.91 9.09 18.16
N THR A 583 22.99 9.59 18.75
CA THR A 583 22.94 10.63 19.80
C THR A 583 23.93 11.72 19.43
N PHE A 584 23.54 12.98 19.63
CA PHE A 584 24.44 14.11 19.44
C PHE A 584 24.34 15.07 20.63
N ASP A 585 25.46 15.25 21.33
CA ASP A 585 25.54 16.05 22.56
C ASP A 585 25.95 17.52 22.33
N GLY A 586 26.09 17.92 21.05
CA GLY A 586 26.61 19.23 20.66
C GLY A 586 28.04 19.17 20.10
N THR A 587 28.78 18.11 20.42
CA THR A 587 30.17 17.90 19.99
C THR A 587 30.45 16.47 19.52
N THR A 588 29.77 15.49 20.07
CA THR A 588 30.02 14.07 19.83
C THR A 588 28.78 13.44 19.22
N LEU A 589 28.96 12.77 18.09
CA LEU A 589 27.96 11.92 17.45
C LEU A 589 28.26 10.46 17.75
N THR A 590 27.31 9.73 18.33
CA THR A 590 27.40 8.28 18.48
C THR A 590 26.34 7.61 17.60
N LEU A 591 26.74 6.65 16.78
CA LEU A 591 25.83 5.87 15.93
C LEU A 591 25.67 4.46 16.51
N THR A 592 24.42 4.00 16.63
CA THR A 592 24.08 2.65 17.08
C THR A 592 23.36 1.93 15.94
N PRO A 593 23.92 0.82 15.41
CA PRO A 593 23.36 0.17 14.23
C PRO A 593 21.97 -0.43 14.51
N VAL A 594 21.08 -0.31 13.53
CA VAL A 594 19.78 -0.99 13.50
C VAL A 594 19.88 -2.15 12.52
N GLY A 595 19.67 -3.36 13.01
CA GLY A 595 19.82 -4.58 12.22
C GLY A 595 21.28 -5.03 12.06
N SER A 596 21.55 -5.89 11.07
CA SER A 596 22.88 -6.41 10.79
C SER A 596 23.64 -5.51 9.83
N TRP A 597 24.81 -5.01 10.26
CA TRP A 597 25.75 -4.28 9.41
C TRP A 597 26.93 -5.20 9.03
N PRO A 598 27.51 -5.05 7.82
CA PRO A 598 28.81 -5.64 7.48
C PRO A 598 29.87 -5.29 8.54
N CYS A 599 30.85 -6.17 8.75
CA CYS A 599 31.83 -6.04 9.82
C CYS A 599 32.59 -4.71 9.70
N GLU A 600 33.05 -4.38 8.50
CA GLU A 600 33.76 -3.13 8.22
C GLU A 600 32.93 -1.90 8.51
N SER A 601 31.66 -1.90 8.07
CA SER A 601 30.76 -0.77 8.30
C SER A 601 30.50 -0.57 9.80
N ARG A 602 30.38 -1.65 10.57
CA ARG A 602 30.20 -1.57 12.02
C ARG A 602 31.45 -1.02 12.71
N VAL A 603 32.64 -1.51 12.34
CA VAL A 603 33.92 -1.04 12.89
C VAL A 603 34.15 0.44 12.56
N LEU A 604 33.92 0.82 11.31
CA LEU A 604 34.17 2.19 10.85
C LEU A 604 33.20 3.18 11.47
N TRP A 605 31.88 2.94 11.38
CA TRP A 605 30.88 3.97 11.67
C TRP A 605 30.34 3.96 13.10
N THR A 606 30.39 2.83 13.79
CA THR A 606 29.63 2.63 15.04
C THR A 606 30.47 2.21 16.23
N LEU A 607 31.72 1.80 16.02
CA LEU A 607 32.58 1.29 17.09
C LEU A 607 32.99 2.38 18.08
N HIS A 608 33.30 3.57 17.55
CA HIS A 608 33.75 4.71 18.33
C HIS A 608 32.86 5.93 18.07
N PRO A 609 32.67 6.81 19.06
CA PRO A 609 32.02 8.09 18.84
C PRO A 609 32.83 8.98 17.90
N TRP A 610 32.12 9.90 17.25
CA TRP A 610 32.64 10.84 16.26
C TRP A 610 32.61 12.27 16.78
N THR A 611 33.74 12.96 16.74
CA THR A 611 33.85 14.35 17.24
C THR A 611 33.66 15.35 16.11
N LEU A 612 32.70 16.27 16.22
CA LEU A 612 32.50 17.37 15.28
C LEU A 612 33.63 18.41 15.42
N THR A 613 34.54 18.46 14.44
CA THR A 613 35.69 19.38 14.45
C THR A 613 35.48 20.63 13.61
N ARG A 614 34.55 20.58 12.64
CA ARG A 614 34.19 21.73 11.80
C ARG A 614 32.72 21.65 11.41
N LYS A 615 31.97 22.74 11.57
CA LYS A 615 30.61 22.86 11.02
C LYS A 615 30.67 23.30 9.56
N ALA A 616 29.79 22.78 8.72
CA ALA A 616 29.56 23.34 7.39
C ALA A 616 29.02 24.79 7.54
N PRO A 617 29.37 25.70 6.61
CA PRO A 617 29.01 27.11 6.68
C PRO A 617 27.50 27.39 6.64
#